data_AF-A0A933H304-F1
#
_entry.id   AF-A0A933H304-F1
#
_cell.length_a   1.000
_cell.length_b   1.000
_cell.length_c   1.000
_cell.angle_alpha   90.00
_cell.angle_beta   90.00
_cell.angle_gamma   90.00
#
_symmetry.space_group_name_H-M   'P 1'
#
loop_
_entity.id
_entity.type
_entity.pdbx_description
1 polymer ?
#
loop_
_entity_poly.entity_id
_entity_poly.type
_entity_poly.pdbx_seq_one_letter_code
_entity_poly.pdbx_strand_id
1 'polypeptide(L)'
;MVNSAGTLGGTTNGPLREMDGWNLPEADRGPSDTGIDDIDFTTSPTAIQLADLWARGYDATVLVEWRTAQEVDNLGFNVYRSRFPDRDWVQVNPGMILGMGDSQAGGRY
;
A
#
# COMPACT_ATOMS: atom_id res chain seq x y z
N MET A 1 34.30 -31.16 45.79
CA MET A 1 33.35 -31.60 46.83
C MET A 1 32.62 -30.35 47.34
N VAL A 2 31.30 -30.26 47.08
CA VAL A 2 30.17 -29.80 47.96
C VAL A 2 30.50 -28.72 49.03
N ASN A 3 29.83 -27.55 49.21
CA ASN A 3 28.41 -27.18 49.45
C ASN A 3 28.29 -25.62 49.44
N SER A 4 27.31 -24.95 48.81
CA SER A 4 25.95 -24.53 49.25
C SER A 4 25.80 -23.61 50.50
N ALA A 5 25.46 -22.33 50.20
CA ALA A 5 24.38 -21.45 50.72
C ALA A 5 24.31 -20.87 52.16
N GLY A 6 24.25 -19.52 52.20
CA GLY A 6 23.33 -18.66 53.00
C GLY A 6 23.92 -17.91 54.22
N THR A 7 23.48 -16.73 54.68
CA THR A 7 22.48 -15.71 54.27
C THR A 7 22.49 -14.57 55.33
N LEU A 8 22.55 -13.31 54.88
CA LEU A 8 21.98 -12.03 55.41
C LEU A 8 22.46 -11.31 56.71
N GLY A 9 22.63 -9.98 56.59
CA GLY A 9 22.04 -8.99 57.52
C GLY A 9 22.81 -7.68 57.83
N GLY A 10 22.17 -6.51 57.60
CA GLY A 10 22.44 -5.22 58.30
C GLY A 10 22.86 -4.02 57.41
N THR A 11 21.95 -3.18 56.92
CA THR A 11 21.54 -1.82 57.42
C THR A 11 22.66 -0.77 57.45
N THR A 12 22.56 0.42 56.82
CA THR A 12 21.76 1.59 57.25
C THR A 12 21.62 2.67 56.13
N ASN A 13 20.69 3.61 56.31
CA ASN A 13 20.19 4.59 55.34
C ASN A 13 20.99 5.92 55.20
N GLY A 14 21.28 6.31 53.94
CA GLY A 14 21.19 7.68 53.35
C GLY A 14 22.39 8.66 53.45
N PRO A 15 22.49 9.73 52.60
CA PRO A 15 21.71 10.07 51.40
C PRO A 15 22.55 10.38 50.12
N LEU A 16 21.80 10.52 49.01
CA LEU A 16 22.13 11.10 47.69
C LEU A 16 23.01 10.26 46.73
N ARG A 17 22.36 9.60 45.75
CA ARG A 17 22.69 9.76 44.31
C ARG A 17 21.46 9.50 43.43
N GLU A 18 21.14 10.53 42.62
CA GLU A 18 20.63 10.48 41.24
C GLU A 18 19.37 9.62 40.99
N MET A 19 18.19 10.25 41.00
CA MET A 19 17.39 10.56 39.79
C MET A 19 17.37 9.42 38.76
N ASP A 20 16.36 8.54 38.89
CA ASP A 20 15.18 8.48 38.01
C ASP A 20 15.45 7.58 36.80
N GLY A 21 14.98 6.33 36.76
CA GLY A 21 13.57 6.00 36.85
C GLY A 21 13.11 5.42 35.51
N TRP A 22 13.69 4.28 35.08
CA TRP A 22 13.06 3.43 34.04
C TRP A 22 11.90 2.61 34.63
N ASN A 23 11.17 3.20 35.57
CA ASN A 23 9.98 2.60 36.16
C ASN A 23 8.93 3.69 36.31
N LEU A 24 8.33 4.05 35.17
CA LEU A 24 7.08 4.81 35.19
C LEU A 24 6.01 3.89 35.77
N PRO A 25 5.24 4.31 36.79
CA PRO A 25 4.14 3.52 37.32
C PRO A 25 3.13 3.25 36.19
N GLU A 26 2.57 2.04 36.17
CA GLU A 26 1.68 1.49 35.13
C GLU A 26 0.37 2.28 34.88
N ALA A 27 0.21 3.47 35.47
CA ALA A 27 -0.90 4.39 35.27
C ALA A 27 -0.72 5.39 34.11
N ASP A 28 0.47 5.52 33.51
CA ASP A 28 0.74 6.44 32.39
C ASP A 28 0.82 5.76 31.01
N ARG A 29 0.39 4.50 30.93
CA ARG A 29 -0.04 3.94 29.64
C ARG A 29 -1.49 4.34 29.43
N GLY A 30 -1.69 5.60 29.00
CA GLY A 30 -2.90 5.96 28.28
C GLY A 30 -3.15 4.93 27.16
N PRO A 31 -4.39 4.80 26.64
CA PRO A 31 -4.60 3.89 25.52
C PRO A 31 -3.52 4.21 24.49
N SER A 32 -2.78 3.18 24.07
CA SER A 32 -1.95 3.25 22.87
C SER A 32 -2.93 3.36 21.70
N ASP A 33 -3.60 4.51 21.63
CA ASP A 33 -4.50 4.93 20.59
C ASP A 33 -3.74 5.95 19.73
N THR A 34 -2.59 5.52 19.25
CA THR A 34 -2.37 5.74 17.83
C THR A 34 -2.91 4.49 17.17
N GLY A 35 -4.25 4.38 17.09
CA GLY A 35 -4.96 3.42 16.26
C GLY A 35 -4.61 3.66 14.79
N ILE A 36 -3.36 3.37 14.45
CA ILE A 36 -2.80 3.25 13.11
C ILE A 36 -2.41 1.78 12.92
N ASP A 37 -3.17 0.85 13.53
CA ASP A 37 -3.10 -0.59 13.22
C ASP A 37 -4.11 -0.98 12.12
N ASP A 38 -4.84 0.00 11.57
CA ASP A 38 -5.83 -0.23 10.52
C ASP A 38 -5.83 0.92 9.49
N ILE A 39 -4.66 1.25 8.93
CA ILE A 39 -4.69 1.83 7.57
C ILE A 39 -4.65 0.66 6.59
N ASP A 40 -5.81 0.02 6.44
CA ASP A 40 -6.03 -0.92 5.37
C ASP A 40 -6.10 -0.15 4.04
N PHE A 41 -4.94 0.07 3.42
CA PHE A 41 -4.86 0.45 2.02
C PHE A 41 -5.09 -0.77 1.12
N THR A 42 -6.15 -1.55 1.34
CA THR A 42 -6.64 -2.52 0.34
C THR A 42 -7.25 -1.78 -0.85
N THR A 43 -6.47 -0.90 -1.48
CA THR A 43 -6.56 -0.75 -2.92
C THR A 43 -6.22 -2.11 -3.49
N SER A 44 -7.25 -2.91 -3.80
CA SER A 44 -7.05 -4.07 -4.66
C SER A 44 -6.23 -3.58 -5.85
N PRO A 45 -5.04 -4.16 -6.12
CA PRO A 45 -4.20 -3.66 -7.19
C PRO A 45 -5.05 -3.63 -8.46
N THR A 46 -5.24 -2.43 -9.02
CA THR A 46 -5.75 -2.33 -10.37
C THR A 46 -4.69 -2.99 -11.25
N ALA A 47 -5.10 -3.88 -12.16
CA ALA A 47 -4.18 -4.58 -13.06
C ALA A 47 -3.20 -3.61 -13.77
N ILE A 48 -3.58 -2.33 -13.84
CA ILE A 48 -2.71 -1.23 -14.24
C ILE A 48 -2.85 0.00 -13.34
N GLN A 49 -1.81 0.82 -13.29
CA GLN A 49 -1.94 2.25 -12.97
C GLN A 49 -1.93 3.02 -14.29
N LEU A 50 -3.00 3.76 -14.61
CA LEU A 50 -3.09 4.55 -15.83
C LEU A 50 -2.39 5.90 -15.62
N ALA A 51 -1.37 6.20 -16.42
CA ALA A 51 -0.73 7.50 -16.42
C ALA A 51 -1.58 8.50 -17.21
N ASP A 52 -1.98 8.12 -18.42
CA ASP A 52 -2.71 8.99 -19.34
C ASP A 52 -3.58 8.18 -20.30
N LEU A 53 -4.68 8.80 -20.77
CA LEU A 53 -5.54 8.30 -21.84
C LEU A 53 -6.08 9.48 -22.65
N TRP A 54 -5.93 9.42 -23.97
CA TRP A 54 -6.45 10.41 -24.90
C TRP A 54 -7.22 9.75 -26.03
N ALA A 55 -8.27 10.43 -26.49
CA ALA A 55 -9.00 10.08 -27.69
C ALA A 55 -9.10 11.32 -28.59
N ARG A 56 -8.56 11.24 -29.81
CA ARG A 56 -8.56 12.33 -30.78
C ARG A 56 -9.35 11.94 -32.02
N GLY A 57 -10.38 12.70 -32.33
CA GLY A 57 -11.15 12.56 -33.56
C GLY A 57 -10.41 13.10 -34.77
N TYR A 58 -10.51 12.36 -35.87
CA TYR A 58 -10.22 12.75 -37.25
C TYR A 58 -11.50 12.54 -38.08
N ASP A 59 -11.45 12.79 -39.39
CA ASP A 59 -12.64 12.76 -40.26
C ASP A 59 -13.53 11.52 -40.07
N ALA A 60 -12.95 10.32 -40.19
CA ALA A 60 -13.67 9.05 -40.07
C ALA A 60 -13.06 8.09 -39.03
N THR A 61 -12.07 8.56 -38.25
CA THR A 61 -11.28 7.72 -37.35
C THR A 61 -11.11 8.41 -36.01
N VAL A 62 -11.02 7.62 -34.94
CA VAL A 62 -10.60 8.11 -33.62
C VAL A 62 -9.29 7.41 -33.29
N LEU A 63 -8.24 8.19 -33.02
CA LEU A 63 -7.01 7.68 -32.44
C LEU A 63 -7.19 7.66 -30.92
N VAL A 64 -7.04 6.49 -30.32
CA VAL A 64 -7.00 6.32 -28.87
C VAL A 64 -5.58 5.92 -28.51
N GLU A 65 -4.95 6.69 -27.63
CA GLU A 65 -3.62 6.42 -27.11
C GLU A 65 -3.69 6.41 -25.60
N TRP A 66 -2.96 5.49 -24.97
CA TRP A 66 -2.83 5.48 -23.52
C TRP A 66 -1.45 5.06 -23.08
N ARG A 67 -1.15 5.41 -21.83
CA ARG A 67 0.06 5.00 -21.15
C ARG A 67 -0.27 4.52 -19.76
N THR A 68 0.26 3.36 -19.42
CA THR A 68 0.28 2.87 -18.04
C THR A 68 1.57 3.36 -17.36
N ALA A 69 1.48 3.70 -16.08
CA ALA A 69 2.64 3.92 -15.23
C ALA A 69 3.16 2.59 -14.66
N GLN A 70 2.25 1.65 -14.40
CA GLN A 70 2.55 0.32 -13.87
C GLN A 70 1.53 -0.68 -14.41
N GLU A 71 1.94 -1.93 -14.58
CA GLU A 71 1.10 -3.10 -14.86
C GLU A 71 1.48 -4.22 -13.89
N VAL A 72 0.50 -4.90 -13.30
CA VAL A 72 0.67 -6.05 -12.40
C VAL A 72 -0.32 -7.12 -12.82
N ASP A 73 0.18 -8.31 -13.17
CA ASP A 73 -0.63 -9.42 -13.69
C ASP A 73 -1.56 -9.03 -14.85
N ASN A 74 -1.15 -8.07 -15.69
CA ASN A 74 -1.98 -7.56 -16.77
C ASN A 74 -1.83 -8.38 -18.06
N LEU A 75 -2.83 -9.22 -18.36
CA LEU A 75 -2.89 -9.96 -19.62
C LEU A 75 -3.02 -9.04 -20.84
N GLY A 76 -3.74 -7.92 -20.70
CA GLY A 76 -3.96 -6.96 -21.76
C GLY A 76 -5.28 -6.21 -21.67
N PHE A 77 -5.61 -5.51 -22.76
CA PHE A 77 -6.68 -4.54 -22.82
C PHE A 77 -7.72 -4.90 -23.87
N ASN A 78 -8.98 -4.62 -23.53
CA ASN A 78 -10.06 -4.46 -24.49
C ASN A 78 -10.49 -2.99 -24.51
N VAL A 79 -10.77 -2.48 -25.70
CA VAL A 79 -11.21 -1.09 -25.92
C VAL A 79 -12.70 -1.11 -26.16
N TYR A 80 -13.42 -0.39 -25.32
CA TYR A 80 -14.85 -0.21 -25.44
C TYR A 80 -15.19 1.24 -25.78
N ARG A 81 -16.26 1.42 -26.56
CA ARG A 81 -16.79 2.74 -26.92
C ARG A 81 -18.30 2.77 -26.72
N SER A 82 -18.82 3.89 -26.23
CA SER A 82 -20.24 4.20 -26.25
C SER A 82 -20.54 5.55 -26.92
N ARG A 83 -21.79 5.70 -27.36
CA ARG A 83 -22.37 7.00 -27.76
C ARG A 83 -23.05 7.73 -26.59
N PHE A 84 -23.20 7.07 -25.46
CA PHE A 84 -23.80 7.61 -24.25
C PHE A 84 -22.81 7.52 -23.09
N PRO A 85 -22.81 8.49 -22.16
CA PRO A 85 -22.07 8.35 -20.92
C PRO A 85 -22.51 7.10 -20.16
N ASP A 86 -21.54 6.33 -19.67
CA ASP A 86 -21.67 5.25 -18.67
C ASP A 86 -22.60 4.07 -19.02
N ARG A 87 -23.05 3.93 -20.27
CA ARG A 87 -23.90 2.80 -20.71
C ARG A 87 -23.63 2.41 -22.15
N ASP A 88 -24.20 1.30 -22.61
CA ASP A 88 -24.19 0.86 -24.02
C ASP A 88 -22.78 0.75 -24.63
N TRP A 89 -21.81 0.33 -23.83
CA TRP A 89 -20.43 0.12 -24.25
C TRP A 89 -20.31 -1.08 -25.18
N VAL A 90 -19.68 -0.89 -26.33
CA VAL A 90 -19.41 -1.94 -27.32
C VAL A 90 -17.90 -2.08 -27.49
N GLN A 91 -17.41 -3.32 -27.50
CA GLN A 91 -16.00 -3.59 -27.78
C GLN A 91 -15.68 -3.25 -29.24
N VAL A 92 -14.59 -2.51 -29.48
CA VAL A 92 -14.20 -2.06 -30.82
C VAL A 92 -12.90 -2.67 -31.32
N ASN A 93 -12.05 -3.18 -30.42
CA ASN A 93 -10.86 -3.93 -30.81
C ASN A 93 -11.23 -5.37 -31.19
N PRO A 94 -10.67 -5.94 -32.29
CA PRO A 94 -11.04 -7.27 -32.78
C PRO A 94 -10.57 -8.42 -31.87
N GLY A 95 -9.61 -8.15 -30.99
CA GLY A 95 -9.06 -9.09 -30.03
C GLY A 95 -8.22 -8.36 -29.00
N MET A 96 -7.88 -9.05 -27.91
CA MET A 96 -7.14 -8.48 -26.79
C MET A 96 -5.81 -7.86 -27.24
N ILE A 97 -5.56 -6.64 -26.80
CA ILE A 97 -4.28 -5.95 -26.98
C ILE A 97 -3.39 -6.39 -25.83
N LEU A 98 -2.34 -7.15 -26.11
CA LEU A 98 -1.49 -7.74 -25.07
C LEU A 98 -0.84 -6.65 -24.21
N GLY A 99 -0.93 -6.85 -22.90
CA GLY A 99 -0.23 -6.02 -21.92
C GLY A 99 1.21 -6.46 -21.73
N MET A 100 1.90 -5.80 -20.81
CA MET A 100 3.27 -6.12 -20.43
C MET A 100 3.36 -7.16 -19.31
N GLY A 101 2.23 -7.68 -18.82
CA GLY A 101 2.19 -8.59 -17.67
C GLY A 101 2.52 -7.84 -16.38
N ASP A 102 3.77 -7.98 -15.91
CA ASP A 102 4.32 -7.32 -14.73
C ASP A 102 5.37 -6.28 -15.14
N SER A 103 4.97 -5.00 -15.19
CA SER A 103 5.85 -3.89 -15.56
C SER A 103 5.75 -2.74 -14.57
N GLN A 104 6.85 -2.44 -13.88
CA GLN A 104 6.96 -1.23 -13.04
C GLN A 104 7.13 0.07 -13.85
N ALA A 105 7.44 -0.03 -15.15
CA ALA A 105 7.56 1.13 -16.04
C ALA A 105 6.30 1.38 -16.88
N GLY A 106 5.33 0.47 -16.81
CA GLY A 106 4.14 0.47 -17.66
C GLY A 106 4.46 0.22 -19.13
N GLY A 107 3.56 0.67 -19.99
CA GLY A 107 3.54 0.48 -21.43
C GLY A 107 2.81 1.63 -22.14
N ARG A 108 2.97 1.72 -23.46
CA ARG A 108 2.30 2.69 -24.33
C ARG A 108 1.63 1.95 -25.47
N TYR A 109 0.39 2.35 -25.76
CA TYR A 109 -0.50 1.69 -26.71
C TYR A 109 -1.24 2.73 -27.55
#